data_AF-A0A327S645-F1
#
_entry.id   AF-A0A327S645-F1
#
_cell.length_a   1.000
_cell.length_b   1.000
_cell.length_c   1.000
_cell.angle_alpha   90.00
_cell.angle_beta   90.00
_cell.angle_gamma   90.00
#
_symmetry.space_group_name_H-M   'P 1'
#
loop_
_entity.id
_entity.type
_entity.pdbx_description
1 polymer ?
#
loop_
_entity_poly.entity_id
_entity_poly.type
_entity_poly.pdbx_seq_one_letter_code
_entity_poly.pdbx_strand_id
1 'polypeptide(L)' 'MNEIIQTILVFIALGLAVSFMIKKFSWKKPKTKKAFSDAHDCDKCH' A
#
# COMPACT_ATOMS: atom_id res chain seq x y z
N MET A 1 -3.13 -28.26 -25.00
CA MET A 1 -4.14 -27.66 -24.08
C MET A 1 -3.61 -27.38 -22.67
N ASN A 2 -2.33 -27.60 -22.37
CA ASN A 2 -1.70 -27.29 -21.07
C ASN A 2 -0.98 -25.92 -21.08
N GLU A 3 -0.42 -25.55 -22.24
CA GLU A 3 0.31 -24.29 -22.46
C GLU A 3 -0.50 -23.04 -22.12
N ILE A 4 -1.80 -23.04 -22.43
CA ILE A 4 -2.70 -21.90 -22.16
C ILE A 4 -2.84 -21.68 -20.65
N ILE A 5 -3.04 -22.77 -19.90
CA ILE A 5 -3.21 -22.70 -18.44
C ILE A 5 -1.89 -22.29 -17.77
N GLN A 6 -0.76 -22.85 -18.20
CA GLN A 6 0.56 -22.44 -17.70
C GLN A 6 0.86 -20.97 -17.97
N THR A 7 0.52 -20.48 -19.17
CA THR A 7 0.72 -19.07 -19.54
C THR A 7 -0.08 -18.14 -18.62
N ILE A 8 -1.35 -18.48 -18.35
CA ILE A 8 -2.20 -17.70 -17.43
C ILE A 8 -1.62 -17.70 -16.01
N LEU A 9 -1.15 -18.85 -15.52
CA LEU A 9 -0.52 -18.96 -14.20
C LEU A 9 0.76 -18.11 -14.11
N VAL A 10 1.59 -18.10 -15.15
CA VAL A 10 2.81 -17.28 -15.20
C VAL A 10 2.46 -15.79 -15.19
N PHE A 11 1.46 -15.35 -15.96
CA PHE A 11 1.03 -13.95 -15.95
C PHE A 11 0.42 -13.53 -14.61
N ILE A 12 -0.36 -14.40 -13.96
CA ILE A 12 -0.91 -14.14 -12.63
C ILE A 12 0.22 -14.05 -11.59
N ALA A 13 1.17 -14.99 -11.60
CA ALA A 13 2.30 -14.98 -10.68
C ALA A 13 3.18 -13.73 -10.86
N LEU A 14 3.46 -13.35 -12.12
CA LEU A 14 4.20 -12.14 -12.46
C LEU A 14 3.43 -10.88 -12.03
N GLY A 15 2.13 -10.82 -12.32
CA GLY A 15 1.25 -9.73 -11.91
C GLY A 15 1.15 -9.58 -10.40
N LEU A 16 1.07 -10.69 -9.65
CA LEU A 16 1.08 -10.70 -8.18
C LEU A 16 2.42 -10.24 -7.62
N ALA A 17 3.55 -10.68 -8.19
CA ALA A 17 4.87 -10.23 -7.75
C ALA A 17 5.06 -8.72 -7.94
N VAL A 18 4.69 -8.20 -9.13
CA VAL A 18 4.77 -6.76 -9.44
C VAL A 18 3.80 -5.96 -8.59
N SER A 19 2.55 -6.41 -8.44
CA SER A 19 1.57 -5.72 -7.60
C SER A 19 1.93 -5.77 -6.12
N PHE A 20 2.55 -6.85 -5.63
CA PHE A 20 3.11 -6.91 -4.27
C PHE A 20 4.28 -5.94 -4.09
N MET A 21 5.18 -5.83 -5.07
CA MET A 21 6.26 -4.84 -5.04
C MET A 21 5.72 -3.41 -5.02
N ILE A 22 4.77 -3.09 -5.91
CA ILE A 22 4.12 -1.77 -5.95
C ILE A 22 3.37 -1.52 -4.65
N LYS A 23 2.60 -2.48 -4.13
CA LYS A 23 1.89 -2.35 -2.86
C LYS A 23 2.85 -2.16 -1.69
N LYS A 24 3.99 -2.85 -1.68
CA LYS A 24 5.03 -2.71 -0.64
C LYS A 24 5.70 -1.33 -0.68
N PHE A 25 5.91 -0.77 -1.88
CA PHE A 25 6.52 0.56 -2.05
C PHE A 25 5.50 1.71 -1.87
N SER A 26 4.25 1.50 -2.31
CA SER A 26 3.13 2.45 -2.18
C SER A 26 2.40 2.34 -0.84
N TRP A 27 2.62 1.29 -0.05
CA TRP A 27 2.50 1.33 1.41
C TRP A 27 3.64 2.20 1.98
N LYS A 28 3.70 3.47 1.55
CA LYS A 28 3.99 4.54 2.49
C LYS A 28 2.99 4.33 3.62
N LYS A 29 3.53 4.07 4.82
CA LYS A 29 2.79 3.85 6.07
C LYS A 29 1.47 4.61 5.97
N PRO A 30 0.27 3.98 6.10
CA PRO A 30 -0.94 4.76 6.25
C PRO A 30 -0.56 5.79 7.30
N LYS A 31 -0.63 7.09 6.95
CA LYS A 31 -0.39 8.12 7.96
C LYS A 31 -1.32 7.69 9.07
N THR A 32 -0.74 7.19 10.17
CA THR A 32 -1.52 6.96 11.37
C THR A 32 -2.16 8.32 11.52
N LYS A 33 -3.49 8.37 11.37
CA LYS A 33 -4.20 9.56 11.82
C LYS A 33 -3.82 9.53 13.29
N LYS A 34 -2.82 10.34 13.65
CA LYS A 34 -2.42 10.52 15.04
C LYS A 34 -3.70 11.02 15.69
N ALA A 35 -4.45 10.09 16.26
CA ALA A 35 -5.16 10.38 17.48
C ALA A 35 -4.05 10.92 18.41
N PHE A 36 -4.22 12.18 18.83
CA PHE A 36 -3.36 12.91 19.76
C PHE A 36 -2.29 13.85 19.19
N SER A 37 -2.75 15.06 18.85
CA SER A 37 -2.07 16.35 19.06
C SER A 37 -3.19 17.40 18.89
N ASP A 38 -4.01 17.82 19.86
CA ASP A 38 -3.88 17.92 21.33
C ASP A 38 -2.54 18.48 21.83
N ALA A 39 -1.80 19.16 20.96
CA ALA A 39 -0.58 19.87 21.30
C ALA A 39 -0.36 21.08 20.36
N HIS A 40 -1.45 21.68 19.87
CA HIS A 40 -1.38 22.89 19.05
C HIS A 40 -2.56 23.85 19.30
N ASP A 41 -3.08 23.88 20.54
CA ASP A 41 -4.08 24.86 20.99
C ASP A 41 -3.43 25.97 21.86
N CYS A 42 -2.19 26.34 21.55
CA CYS A 42 -1.56 27.58 22.04
C CYS A 42 -1.50 28.62 20.92
N ASP A 43 -2.56 28.73 20.12
CA ASP A 43 -2.70 29.77 19.08
C ASP A 43 -3.91 30.69 19.35
N LYS A 44 -4.51 30.62 20.55
CA LYS A 44 -5.58 31.54 21.01
C LYS A 44 -5.52 31.87 22.51
N CYS A 45 -4.34 32.21 23.03
CA CYS A 45 -4.23 32.94 24.29
C CYS A 45 -4.10 34.43 23.99
N HIS A 46 -5.25 35.12 23.93
CA HIS A 46 -5.39 36.57 24.09
C HIS A 46 -6.66 36.81 24.91
#